data_AF-A0A078KP99-F1
#
_entry.id   AF-A0A078KP99-F1
#
_cell.length_a   1.000
_cell.length_b   1.000
_cell.length_c   1.000
_cell.angle_alpha   90.00
_cell.angle_beta   90.00
_cell.angle_gamma   90.00
#
_symmetry.space_group_name_H-M   'P 1'
#
loop_
_entity.id
_entity.type
_entity.pdbx_description
1 polymer ?
#
loop_
_entity_poly.entity_id
_entity_poly.type
_entity_poly.pdbx_seq_one_letter_code
_entity_poly.pdbx_strand_id
1 'polypeptide(L)'
;MEYGEPTVFDNNIKKTLKKLSNTFSFSLLIEQVIAAVGTFLGIVILYIYSCPFSKKSNLLSLLISNRSDFLYYVLNTLVYFTYMFITFVIIAAVLRQHPFKAIPFKITHPKLVPYAIIFGIFLSIIGELYSSYFDYLLSFFNLQVDLDYFDIPTNTPSMILFVINISVLAPILEELIFRGLILQNLRKFGNFFAVVVSALLFGILHGNFSQTPLAFVVGIALGFAVIETGSIVTSMIMHCIINSFSVIINGIQMYFGENIANAVYLIYLGAAIILSIIAFILLIRKQFFKDLKSRYFNKDVSCPIAFSVFCKTPGFIIFLSFYLINMFASLKFR
;
A
#
# COMPACT_ATOMS: atom_id res chain seq x y z
N MET A 1 -35.92 -0.15 18.10
CA MET A 1 -35.15 1.11 18.03
C MET A 1 -35.38 1.67 16.65
N GLU A 2 -36.22 2.70 16.57
CA GLU A 2 -36.53 3.40 15.32
C GLU A 2 -35.25 3.94 14.69
N TYR A 3 -35.03 3.58 13.43
CA TYR A 3 -34.00 4.20 12.61
C TYR A 3 -34.54 5.57 12.19
N GLY A 4 -34.20 6.62 12.95
CA GLY A 4 -34.38 7.99 12.48
C GLY A 4 -33.66 8.17 11.14
N GLU A 5 -34.31 8.87 10.21
CA GLU A 5 -33.75 9.22 8.90
C GLU A 5 -32.32 9.76 9.06
N PRO A 6 -31.38 9.42 8.16
CA PRO A 6 -30.02 9.91 8.25
C PRO A 6 -30.05 11.44 8.24
N THR A 7 -29.67 12.01 9.38
CA THR A 7 -29.57 13.45 9.58
C THR A 7 -28.72 14.03 8.46
N VAL A 8 -29.26 15.10 7.88
CA VAL A 8 -28.72 15.86 6.75
C VAL A 8 -27.20 15.90 6.77
N PHE A 9 -26.55 15.33 5.76
CA PHE A 9 -25.11 15.38 5.59
C PHE A 9 -24.70 16.86 5.42
N ASP A 10 -24.32 17.50 6.53
CA ASP A 10 -24.10 18.93 6.67
C ASP A 10 -23.15 19.46 5.58
N ASN A 11 -23.47 20.62 5.02
CA ASN A 11 -22.67 21.31 4.02
C ASN A 11 -21.22 21.55 4.50
N ASN A 12 -21.01 21.79 5.80
CA ASN A 12 -19.65 21.93 6.36
C ASN A 12 -18.88 20.59 6.35
N ILE A 13 -19.56 19.49 6.66
CA ILE A 13 -19.01 18.12 6.57
C ILE A 13 -18.65 17.81 5.11
N LYS A 14 -19.53 18.09 4.14
CA LYS A 14 -19.24 17.93 2.70
C LYS A 14 -18.03 18.75 2.28
N LYS A 15 -17.97 20.04 2.65
CA LYS A 15 -16.85 20.92 2.30
C LYS A 15 -15.53 20.39 2.85
N THR A 16 -15.52 19.92 4.09
CA THR A 16 -14.35 19.33 4.73
C THR A 16 -13.91 18.05 4.02
N LEU A 17 -14.86 17.16 3.70
CA LEU A 17 -14.58 15.91 3.01
C LEU A 17 -14.04 16.14 1.59
N LYS A 18 -14.63 17.09 0.85
CA LYS A 18 -14.13 17.50 -0.48
C LYS A 18 -12.70 18.04 -0.41
N LYS A 19 -12.41 18.88 0.60
CA LYS A 19 -11.05 19.40 0.83
C LYS A 19 -10.06 18.25 1.07
N LEU A 20 -10.39 17.32 1.96
CA LEU A 20 -9.53 16.17 2.27
C LEU A 20 -9.31 15.27 1.04
N SER A 21 -10.38 14.97 0.30
CA SER A 21 -10.30 14.19 -0.93
C SER A 21 -9.35 14.83 -1.94
N ASN A 22 -9.52 16.12 -2.24
CA ASN A 22 -8.60 16.85 -3.12
C ASN A 22 -7.17 16.86 -2.56
N THR A 23 -6.99 17.14 -1.27
CA THR A 23 -5.66 17.16 -0.64
C THR A 23 -4.93 15.82 -0.80
N PHE A 24 -5.59 14.70 -0.50
CA PHE A 24 -4.96 13.39 -0.62
C PHE A 24 -4.68 13.05 -2.08
N SER A 25 -5.68 13.15 -2.96
CA SER A 25 -5.51 12.78 -4.36
C SER A 25 -4.47 13.62 -5.09
N PHE A 26 -4.43 14.94 -4.89
CA PHE A 26 -3.39 15.77 -5.51
C PHE A 26 -2.01 15.56 -4.89
N SER A 27 -1.90 15.32 -3.58
CA SER A 27 -0.59 15.05 -2.97
C SER A 27 0.01 13.74 -3.49
N LEU A 28 -0.82 12.70 -3.67
CA LEU A 28 -0.41 11.42 -4.25
C LEU A 28 -0.13 11.49 -5.77
N LEU A 29 -0.64 12.50 -6.47
CA LEU A 29 -0.24 12.78 -7.86
C LEU A 29 1.08 13.55 -7.93
N ILE A 30 1.28 14.52 -7.04
CA ILE A 30 2.54 15.27 -6.93
C ILE A 30 3.69 14.31 -6.57
N GLU A 31 3.42 13.31 -5.73
CA GLU A 31 4.35 12.24 -5.40
C GLU A 31 4.94 11.58 -6.66
N GLN A 32 4.12 11.26 -7.66
CA GLN A 32 4.58 10.68 -8.93
C GLN A 32 5.50 11.61 -9.73
N VAL A 33 5.24 12.91 -9.69
CA VAL A 33 6.13 13.91 -10.33
C VAL A 33 7.48 13.97 -9.61
N ILE A 34 7.46 13.98 -8.28
CA ILE A 34 8.69 13.99 -7.47
C ILE A 34 9.47 12.69 -7.69
N ALA A 35 8.78 11.54 -7.74
CA ALA A 35 9.38 10.26 -8.03
C ALA A 35 10.04 10.25 -9.42
N ALA A 36 9.35 10.71 -10.46
CA ALA A 36 9.90 10.80 -11.81
C ALA A 36 11.15 11.70 -11.89
N VAL A 37 11.10 12.88 -11.27
CA VAL A 37 12.25 13.79 -11.19
C VAL A 37 13.41 13.18 -10.41
N GLY A 38 13.12 12.57 -9.25
CA GLY A 38 14.12 11.92 -8.42
C GLY A 38 14.82 10.76 -9.14
N THR A 39 14.04 9.90 -9.81
CA THR A 39 14.56 8.79 -10.61
C THR A 39 15.41 9.30 -11.77
N PHE A 40 14.95 10.34 -12.48
CA PHE A 40 15.73 10.97 -13.55
C PHE A 40 17.07 11.51 -13.05
N LEU A 41 17.08 12.24 -11.93
CA LEU A 41 18.31 12.74 -11.32
C LEU A 41 19.24 11.61 -10.87
N GLY A 42 18.69 10.53 -10.29
CA GLY A 42 19.45 9.34 -9.93
C GLY A 42 20.13 8.69 -11.13
N ILE A 43 19.41 8.57 -12.26
CA ILE A 43 19.94 8.09 -13.55
C ILE A 43 21.08 8.98 -14.06
N VAL A 44 20.93 10.31 -13.98
CA VAL A 44 21.97 11.27 -14.40
C VAL A 44 23.23 11.13 -13.53
N ILE A 45 23.07 11.00 -12.20
CA ILE A 45 24.19 10.78 -11.27
C ILE A 45 24.94 9.50 -11.60
N LEU A 46 24.22 8.40 -11.83
CA LEU A 46 24.81 7.11 -12.23
C LEU A 46 25.56 7.22 -13.55
N TYR A 47 24.99 7.92 -14.52
CA TYR A 47 25.65 8.15 -15.81
C TYR A 47 26.96 8.93 -15.65
N ILE A 48 26.96 10.04 -14.90
CA ILE A 48 28.16 10.85 -14.64
C ILE A 48 29.23 10.02 -13.93
N TYR A 49 28.84 9.24 -12.92
CA TYR A 49 29.75 8.39 -12.15
C TYR A 49 30.43 7.32 -13.02
N SER A 50 29.68 6.70 -13.95
CA SER A 50 30.19 5.58 -14.74
C SER A 50 30.79 5.97 -16.09
N CYS A 51 30.60 7.22 -16.54
CA CYS A 51 31.18 7.75 -17.78
C CYS A 51 32.72 7.60 -17.84
N PRO A 52 33.51 7.88 -16.77
CA PRO A 52 34.96 7.72 -16.81
C PRO A 52 35.44 6.27 -16.95
N PHE A 53 34.60 5.29 -16.60
CA PHE A 53 34.98 3.87 -16.52
C PHE A 53 34.42 3.02 -17.68
N SER A 54 33.55 3.59 -18.53
CA SER A 54 32.86 2.88 -19.60
C SER A 54 33.53 3.07 -20.95
N LYS A 55 33.89 1.97 -21.63
CA LYS A 55 34.23 1.98 -23.08
C LYS A 55 32.99 2.05 -23.99
N LYS A 56 31.77 2.02 -23.43
CA LYS A 56 30.50 2.06 -24.17
C LYS A 56 30.02 3.50 -24.33
N SER A 57 29.56 3.85 -25.52
CA SER A 57 29.22 5.23 -25.91
C SER A 57 27.81 5.68 -25.57
N ASN A 58 26.85 4.76 -25.36
CA ASN A 58 25.43 5.12 -25.28
C ASN A 58 24.84 4.89 -23.89
N LEU A 59 24.10 5.90 -23.40
CA LEU A 59 23.44 5.96 -22.08
C LEU A 59 22.66 4.68 -21.73
N LEU A 60 21.89 4.14 -22.68
CA LEU A 60 21.09 2.93 -22.48
C LEU A 60 21.93 1.70 -22.11
N SER A 61 23.09 1.53 -22.76
CA SER A 61 23.98 0.39 -22.53
C SER A 61 24.71 0.42 -21.19
N LEU A 62 24.81 1.62 -20.61
CA LEU A 62 25.41 1.93 -19.32
C LEU A 62 24.40 1.74 -18.19
N LEU A 63 23.15 2.15 -18.42
CA LEU A 63 22.04 1.90 -17.49
C LEU A 63 21.73 0.41 -17.36
N ILE A 64 21.80 -0.35 -18.46
CA ILE A 64 21.61 -1.81 -18.44
C ILE A 64 22.76 -2.52 -17.70
N SER A 65 24.01 -2.05 -17.84
CA SER A 65 25.14 -2.70 -17.15
C SER A 65 25.22 -2.43 -15.65
N ASN A 66 24.69 -1.29 -15.20
CA ASN A 66 24.78 -0.87 -13.80
C ASN A 66 23.58 -1.29 -12.94
N ARG A 67 22.57 -1.98 -13.51
CA ARG A 67 21.41 -2.44 -12.72
C ARG A 67 21.81 -3.42 -11.61
N SER A 68 22.95 -4.10 -11.75
CA SER A 68 23.53 -4.96 -10.72
C SER A 68 24.55 -4.26 -9.81
N ASP A 69 24.71 -2.94 -9.88
CA ASP A 69 25.65 -2.20 -9.02
C ASP A 69 24.98 -1.84 -7.68
N PHE A 70 25.70 -1.99 -6.57
CA PHE A 70 25.26 -1.57 -5.25
C PHE A 70 24.87 -0.09 -5.21
N LEU A 71 25.60 0.77 -5.95
CA LEU A 71 25.30 2.20 -6.03
C LEU A 71 23.91 2.47 -6.62
N TYR A 72 23.46 1.67 -7.58
CA TYR A 72 22.12 1.79 -8.17
C TYR A 72 21.03 1.57 -7.11
N TYR A 73 21.13 0.53 -6.27
CA TYR A 73 20.14 0.26 -5.23
C TYR A 73 20.18 1.30 -4.10
N VAL A 74 21.36 1.80 -3.74
CA VAL A 74 21.48 2.91 -2.77
C VAL A 74 20.74 4.14 -3.28
N LEU A 75 21.00 4.55 -4.54
CA LEU A 75 20.35 5.72 -5.12
C LEU A 75 18.84 5.55 -5.26
N ASN A 76 18.36 4.39 -5.73
CA ASN A 76 16.92 4.13 -5.79
C ASN A 76 16.28 4.14 -4.41
N THR A 77 16.93 3.58 -3.39
CA THR A 77 16.43 3.61 -2.00
C THR A 77 16.34 5.05 -1.48
N LEU A 78 17.36 5.87 -1.75
CA LEU A 78 17.36 7.29 -1.35
C LEU A 78 16.29 8.09 -2.08
N VAL A 79 16.14 7.88 -3.39
CA VAL A 79 15.08 8.51 -4.20
C VAL A 79 13.71 8.14 -3.66
N TYR A 80 13.45 6.84 -3.45
CA TYR A 80 12.24 6.31 -2.85
C TYR A 80 11.90 6.98 -1.52
N PHE A 81 12.86 6.95 -0.60
CA PHE A 81 12.70 7.55 0.72
C PHE A 81 12.40 9.04 0.62
N THR A 82 13.11 9.75 -0.27
CA THR A 82 12.98 11.19 -0.44
C THR A 82 11.59 11.57 -0.94
N TYR A 83 11.09 10.97 -2.03
CA TYR A 83 9.79 11.37 -2.57
C TYR A 83 8.63 10.97 -1.65
N MET A 84 8.71 9.82 -0.98
CA MET A 84 7.70 9.40 0.00
C MET A 84 7.70 10.31 1.23
N PHE A 85 8.87 10.65 1.76
CA PHE A 85 8.98 11.54 2.91
C PHE A 85 8.52 12.95 2.57
N ILE A 86 8.87 13.48 1.39
CA ILE A 86 8.35 14.78 0.92
C ILE A 86 6.83 14.74 0.81
N THR A 87 6.26 13.67 0.26
CA THR A 87 4.79 13.50 0.16
C THR A 87 4.13 13.49 1.53
N PHE A 88 4.70 12.77 2.49
CA PHE A 88 4.27 12.78 3.88
C PHE A 88 4.26 14.20 4.47
N VAL A 89 5.35 14.97 4.26
CA VAL A 89 5.47 16.35 4.73
C VAL A 89 4.47 17.28 4.04
N ILE A 90 4.26 17.15 2.71
CA ILE A 90 3.28 17.93 1.95
C ILE A 90 1.88 17.70 2.52
N ILE A 91 1.47 16.45 2.72
CA ILE A 91 0.15 16.12 3.27
C ILE A 91 0.02 16.73 4.68
N ALA A 92 1.00 16.53 5.55
CA ALA A 92 0.98 17.09 6.91
C ALA A 92 0.88 18.63 6.90
N ALA A 93 1.64 19.29 6.03
CA ALA A 93 1.65 20.75 5.88
C ALA A 93 0.31 21.29 5.37
N VAL A 94 -0.29 20.68 4.34
CA VAL A 94 -1.60 21.07 3.79
C VAL A 94 -2.71 20.85 4.83
N LEU A 95 -2.60 19.79 5.63
CA LEU A 95 -3.51 19.53 6.74
C LEU A 95 -3.28 20.45 7.96
N ARG A 96 -2.17 21.22 7.98
CA ARG A 96 -1.73 22.04 9.11
C ARG A 96 -1.57 21.24 10.40
N GLN A 97 -1.05 20.02 10.26
CA GLN A 97 -0.80 19.09 11.36
C GLN A 97 0.69 18.94 11.58
N HIS A 98 1.13 18.90 12.83
CA HIS A 98 2.48 18.46 13.12
C HIS A 98 2.58 16.97 12.76
N PRO A 99 3.46 16.59 11.82
CA PRO A 99 3.41 15.29 11.13
C PRO A 99 3.34 14.11 12.10
N PHE A 100 4.15 14.12 13.14
CA PHE A 100 4.23 13.01 14.09
C PHE A 100 3.26 13.11 15.29
N LYS A 101 2.66 14.29 15.53
CA LYS A 101 1.79 14.49 16.71
C LYS A 101 0.37 13.98 16.46
N ALA A 102 -0.07 14.00 15.21
CA ALA A 102 -1.38 13.50 14.79
C ALA A 102 -1.42 11.97 14.64
N ILE A 103 -0.26 11.30 14.67
CA ILE A 103 -0.14 9.87 14.37
C ILE A 103 -0.16 9.05 15.67
N PRO A 104 -1.03 8.03 15.78
CA PRO A 104 -1.09 7.20 16.96
C PRO A 104 -0.02 6.10 16.91
N PHE A 105 1.12 6.34 17.56
CA PHE A 105 2.19 5.32 17.68
C PHE A 105 2.00 4.38 18.87
N LYS A 106 1.27 4.80 19.91
CA LYS A 106 1.09 4.00 21.14
C LYS A 106 0.01 2.94 20.96
N ILE A 107 0.38 1.67 21.14
CA ILE A 107 -0.58 0.54 21.15
C ILE A 107 -1.49 0.67 22.38
N THR A 108 -2.79 0.82 22.16
CA THR A 108 -3.79 0.96 23.24
C THR A 108 -4.41 -0.38 23.62
N HIS A 109 -4.49 -1.31 22.68
CA HIS A 109 -5.08 -2.64 22.88
C HIS A 109 -4.10 -3.76 22.50
N PRO A 110 -3.03 -3.98 23.29
CA PRO A 110 -1.97 -4.94 22.94
C PRO A 110 -2.48 -6.38 22.81
N LYS A 111 -3.53 -6.75 23.54
CA LYS A 111 -4.16 -8.08 23.45
C LYS A 111 -4.77 -8.35 22.06
N LEU A 112 -5.10 -7.32 21.28
CA LEU A 112 -5.67 -7.46 19.94
C LEU A 112 -4.61 -7.55 18.83
N VAL A 113 -3.34 -7.25 19.14
CA VAL A 113 -2.24 -7.25 18.16
C VAL A 113 -2.06 -8.60 17.47
N PRO A 114 -1.98 -9.76 18.18
CA PRO A 114 -1.79 -11.04 17.52
C PRO A 114 -2.95 -11.41 16.59
N TYR A 115 -4.18 -11.10 17.00
CA TYR A 115 -5.38 -11.35 16.20
C TYR A 115 -5.42 -10.48 14.94
N ALA A 116 -5.03 -9.21 15.05
CA ALA A 116 -4.93 -8.31 13.92
C ALA A 116 -3.89 -8.82 12.91
N ILE A 117 -2.72 -9.27 13.38
CA ILE A 117 -1.66 -9.82 12.52
C ILE A 117 -2.14 -11.09 11.80
N ILE A 118 -2.73 -12.05 12.52
CA ILE A 118 -3.26 -13.28 11.91
C ILE A 118 -4.34 -12.96 10.87
N PHE A 119 -5.26 -12.06 11.20
CA PHE A 119 -6.31 -11.63 10.28
C PHE A 119 -5.76 -10.88 9.06
N GLY A 120 -4.69 -10.11 9.20
CA GLY A 120 -4.06 -9.46 8.05
C GLY A 120 -3.30 -10.43 7.15
N ILE A 121 -2.63 -11.43 7.73
CA ILE A 121 -2.04 -12.54 6.98
C ILE A 121 -3.12 -13.26 6.16
N PHE A 122 -4.27 -13.57 6.77
CA PHE A 122 -5.41 -14.15 6.06
C PHE A 122 -5.84 -13.32 4.85
N LEU A 123 -6.06 -12.01 5.07
CA LEU A 123 -6.51 -11.12 4.03
C LEU A 123 -5.46 -10.93 2.94
N SER A 124 -4.16 -11.00 3.26
CA SER A 124 -3.11 -10.97 2.24
C SER A 124 -3.22 -12.14 1.27
N ILE A 125 -3.55 -13.35 1.76
CA ILE A 125 -3.78 -14.53 0.91
C ILE A 125 -5.01 -14.32 0.03
N ILE A 126 -6.10 -13.79 0.60
CA ILE A 126 -7.30 -13.47 -0.19
C ILE A 126 -6.97 -12.43 -1.28
N GLY A 127 -6.16 -11.42 -0.96
CA GLY A 127 -5.66 -10.45 -1.92
C GLY A 127 -4.83 -11.07 -3.03
N GLU A 128 -3.97 -12.04 -2.70
CA GLU A 128 -3.15 -12.78 -3.67
C GLU A 128 -4.02 -13.62 -4.62
N LEU A 129 -5.08 -14.26 -4.11
CA LEU A 129 -6.05 -14.98 -4.93
C LEU A 129 -6.76 -14.04 -5.91
N TYR A 130 -7.12 -12.83 -5.48
CA TYR A 130 -7.70 -11.82 -6.37
C TYR A 130 -6.68 -11.35 -7.42
N SER A 131 -5.43 -11.09 -7.03
CA SER A 131 -4.33 -10.74 -7.95
C SER A 131 -4.17 -11.82 -9.02
N SER A 132 -4.03 -13.08 -8.61
CA SER A 132 -3.89 -14.23 -9.50
C SER A 132 -5.08 -14.39 -10.45
N TYR A 133 -6.30 -14.14 -9.96
CA TYR A 133 -7.49 -14.17 -10.81
C TYR A 133 -7.49 -13.05 -11.86
N PHE A 134 -7.07 -11.83 -11.48
CA PHE A 134 -6.91 -10.74 -12.44
C PHE A 134 -5.84 -11.05 -13.49
N ASP A 135 -4.70 -11.61 -13.10
CA ASP A 135 -3.64 -12.01 -14.03
C ASP A 135 -4.10 -13.13 -14.99
N TYR A 136 -4.92 -14.07 -14.49
CA TYR A 136 -5.57 -15.08 -15.34
C TYR A 136 -6.55 -14.47 -16.33
N LEU A 137 -7.40 -13.52 -15.88
CA LEU A 137 -8.31 -12.79 -16.76
C LEU A 137 -7.57 -12.02 -17.85
N LEU A 138 -6.46 -11.35 -17.52
CA LEU A 138 -5.61 -10.68 -18.52
C LEU A 138 -5.00 -11.68 -19.51
N SER A 139 -4.48 -12.80 -18.99
CA SER A 139 -3.90 -13.87 -19.81
C SER A 139 -4.92 -14.46 -20.81
N PHE A 140 -6.20 -14.53 -20.45
CA PHE A 140 -7.27 -14.94 -21.36
C PHE A 140 -7.39 -14.03 -22.59
N PHE A 141 -7.07 -12.74 -22.45
CA PHE A 141 -7.01 -11.77 -23.56
C PHE A 141 -5.64 -11.68 -24.24
N ASN A 142 -4.73 -12.62 -23.96
CA ASN A 142 -3.31 -12.57 -24.37
C ASN A 142 -2.58 -11.29 -23.89
N LEU A 143 -3.01 -10.76 -22.74
CA LEU A 143 -2.37 -9.63 -22.07
C LEU A 143 -1.56 -10.13 -20.89
N GLN A 144 -0.43 -9.48 -20.64
CA GLN A 144 0.35 -9.64 -19.41
C GLN A 144 0.71 -8.27 -18.86
N VAL A 145 0.79 -8.17 -17.54
CA VAL A 145 1.35 -6.99 -16.89
C VAL A 145 2.86 -7.02 -17.13
N ASP A 146 3.37 -5.99 -17.78
CA ASP A 146 4.78 -5.67 -17.76
C ASP A 146 5.11 -5.15 -16.38
N LEU A 147 5.37 -6.08 -15.47
CA LEU A 147 6.02 -5.74 -14.23
C LEU A 147 7.40 -5.27 -14.68
N ASP A 148 7.67 -3.97 -14.57
CA ASP A 148 9.03 -3.45 -14.37
C ASP A 148 9.50 -4.07 -13.05
N TYR A 149 9.77 -5.38 -13.09
CA TYR A 149 10.21 -6.17 -11.98
C TYR A 149 11.50 -5.51 -11.60
N PHE A 150 11.56 -4.96 -10.37
CA PHE A 150 12.81 -4.47 -9.83
C PHE A 150 13.86 -5.52 -10.16
N ASP A 151 14.85 -5.18 -10.99
CA ASP A 151 15.84 -6.17 -11.38
C ASP A 151 16.39 -6.75 -10.09
N ILE A 152 16.14 -8.04 -9.88
CA ILE A 152 16.50 -8.67 -8.62
C ILE A 152 18.03 -8.66 -8.59
N PRO A 153 18.66 -8.02 -7.59
CA PRO A 153 20.11 -7.98 -7.52
C PRO A 153 20.68 -9.39 -7.41
N THR A 154 21.76 -9.66 -8.13
CA THR A 154 22.46 -10.95 -8.04
C THR A 154 23.58 -10.94 -7.00
N ASN A 155 24.07 -9.77 -6.60
CA ASN A 155 25.11 -9.64 -5.58
C ASN A 155 24.53 -9.46 -4.17
N THR A 156 25.22 -10.01 -3.18
CA THR A 156 24.74 -10.07 -1.79
C THR A 156 24.47 -8.69 -1.16
N PRO A 157 25.36 -7.68 -1.26
CA PRO A 157 25.10 -6.38 -0.65
C PRO A 157 23.85 -5.68 -1.21
N SER A 158 23.66 -5.74 -2.52
CA SER A 158 22.49 -5.16 -3.18
C SER A 158 21.21 -5.93 -2.83
N MET A 159 21.29 -7.25 -2.72
CA MET A 159 20.18 -8.09 -2.26
C MET A 159 19.75 -7.74 -0.84
N ILE A 160 20.69 -7.57 0.09
CA ILE A 160 20.38 -7.17 1.46
C ILE A 160 19.63 -5.83 1.45
N LEU A 161 20.12 -4.85 0.68
CA LEU A 161 19.48 -3.54 0.60
C LEU A 161 18.08 -3.62 -0.04
N PHE A 162 17.94 -4.39 -1.12
CA PHE A 162 16.67 -4.65 -1.79
C PHE A 162 15.62 -5.26 -0.85
N VAL A 163 16.01 -6.31 -0.11
CA VAL A 163 15.18 -6.98 0.89
C VAL A 163 14.77 -6.00 2.00
N ILE A 164 15.71 -5.22 2.55
CA ILE A 164 15.40 -4.22 3.59
C ILE A 164 14.44 -3.15 3.07
N ASN A 165 14.63 -2.71 1.83
CA ASN A 165 13.80 -1.67 1.23
C ASN A 165 12.34 -2.13 1.11
N ILE A 166 12.10 -3.30 0.49
CA ILE A 166 10.76 -3.84 0.26
C ILE A 166 10.09 -4.30 1.56
N SER A 167 10.85 -4.93 2.45
CA SER A 167 10.29 -5.56 3.65
C SER A 167 10.13 -4.61 4.83
N VAL A 168 10.83 -3.47 4.85
CA VAL A 168 10.86 -2.60 6.04
C VAL A 168 10.69 -1.12 5.69
N LEU A 169 11.57 -0.56 4.86
CA LEU A 169 11.59 0.90 4.64
C LEU A 169 10.33 1.39 3.92
N ALA A 170 9.94 0.70 2.83
CA ALA A 170 8.73 1.01 2.08
C ALA A 170 7.45 0.89 2.94
N PRO A 171 7.21 -0.25 3.62
CA PRO A 171 6.08 -0.39 4.56
C PRO A 171 5.99 0.73 5.59
N ILE A 172 7.09 1.12 6.24
CA ILE A 172 7.08 2.15 7.27
C ILE A 172 6.61 3.49 6.70
N LEU A 173 7.14 3.91 5.56
CA LEU A 173 6.78 5.18 4.91
C LEU A 173 5.33 5.18 4.42
N GLU A 174 4.90 4.08 3.83
CA GLU A 174 3.51 3.90 3.39
C GLU A 174 2.55 3.98 4.58
N GLU A 175 2.85 3.31 5.70
CA GLU A 175 2.00 3.36 6.89
C GLU A 175 1.90 4.77 7.50
N LEU A 176 2.97 5.56 7.46
CA LEU A 176 2.94 6.96 7.89
C LEU A 176 1.94 7.79 7.08
N ILE A 177 1.91 7.62 5.76
CA ILE A 177 1.02 8.35 4.85
C ILE A 177 -0.42 7.82 4.96
N PHE A 178 -0.60 6.53 4.70
CA PHE A 178 -1.94 5.95 4.56
C PHE A 178 -2.63 5.78 5.92
N ARG A 179 -1.94 5.23 6.93
CA ARG A 179 -2.56 4.92 8.23
C ARG A 179 -2.38 6.04 9.23
N GLY A 180 -1.26 6.77 9.14
CA GLY A 180 -0.95 7.91 9.98
C GLY A 180 -1.71 9.18 9.61
N LEU A 181 -1.74 9.55 8.32
CA LEU A 181 -2.39 10.80 7.88
C LEU A 181 -3.76 10.57 7.26
N ILE A 182 -3.85 9.78 6.18
CA ILE A 182 -5.08 9.64 5.39
C ILE A 182 -6.20 9.00 6.24
N LEU A 183 -5.96 7.81 6.79
CA LEU A 183 -6.93 7.09 7.60
C LEU A 183 -7.40 7.96 8.77
N GLN A 184 -6.48 8.48 9.61
CA GLN A 184 -6.85 9.24 10.81
C GLN A 184 -7.74 10.44 10.52
N ASN A 185 -7.47 11.15 9.42
CA ASN A 185 -8.24 12.32 9.03
C ASN A 185 -9.62 11.96 8.44
N LEU A 186 -9.80 10.74 7.92
CA LEU A 186 -11.08 10.26 7.39
C LEU A 186 -11.96 9.59 8.46
N ARG A 187 -11.41 9.15 9.59
CA ARG A 187 -12.16 8.44 10.66
C ARG A 187 -13.37 9.21 11.19
N LYS A 188 -13.31 10.55 11.18
CA LYS A 188 -14.45 11.40 11.58
C LYS A 188 -15.69 11.24 10.70
N PHE A 189 -15.55 10.69 9.49
CA PHE A 189 -16.68 10.35 8.60
C PHE A 189 -17.11 8.87 8.72
N GLY A 190 -16.56 8.13 9.68
CA GLY A 190 -16.81 6.71 9.93
C GLY A 190 -15.56 5.86 9.65
N ASN A 191 -15.23 4.93 10.55
CA ASN A 191 -14.03 4.10 10.40
C ASN A 191 -14.14 3.15 9.19
N PHE A 192 -15.32 2.63 8.85
CA PHE A 192 -15.49 1.81 7.64
C PHE A 192 -15.12 2.58 6.38
N PHE A 193 -15.68 3.79 6.22
CA PHE A 193 -15.36 4.68 5.11
C PHE A 193 -13.86 5.01 5.07
N ALA A 194 -13.27 5.34 6.23
CA ALA A 194 -11.86 5.68 6.33
C ALA A 194 -10.93 4.53 5.92
N VAL A 195 -11.22 3.30 6.39
CA VAL A 195 -10.45 2.09 6.05
C VAL A 195 -10.53 1.82 4.56
N VAL A 196 -11.74 1.79 3.99
CA VAL A 196 -11.94 1.48 2.57
C VAL A 196 -11.31 2.53 1.67
N VAL A 197 -11.47 3.82 1.96
CA VAL A 197 -10.86 4.88 1.13
C VAL A 197 -9.34 4.89 1.26
N SER A 198 -8.81 4.73 2.47
CA SER A 198 -7.36 4.62 2.66
C SER A 198 -6.78 3.42 1.92
N ALA A 199 -7.47 2.27 1.95
CA ALA A 199 -7.08 1.07 1.23
C ALA A 199 -7.20 1.23 -0.29
N LEU A 200 -8.24 1.91 -0.76
CA LEU A 200 -8.46 2.19 -2.19
C LEU A 200 -7.35 3.06 -2.76
N LEU A 201 -7.00 4.15 -2.08
CA LEU A 201 -5.89 5.01 -2.50
C LEU A 201 -4.57 4.24 -2.49
N PHE A 202 -4.34 3.41 -1.47
CA PHE A 202 -3.15 2.56 -1.36
C PHE A 202 -3.05 1.55 -2.52
N GLY A 203 -4.13 0.84 -2.83
CA GLY A 203 -4.18 -0.11 -3.92
C GLY A 203 -4.00 0.54 -5.31
N ILE A 204 -4.67 1.65 -5.56
CA ILE A 204 -4.56 2.37 -6.84
C ILE A 204 -3.13 2.89 -7.06
N LEU A 205 -2.44 3.34 -6.00
CA LEU A 205 -1.09 3.90 -6.09
C LEU A 205 -0.04 2.89 -6.60
N HIS A 206 -0.31 1.59 -6.52
CA HIS A 206 0.59 0.57 -7.09
C HIS A 206 0.60 0.57 -8.63
N GLY A 207 -0.41 1.17 -9.27
CA GLY A 207 -0.37 1.51 -10.69
C GLY A 207 -0.37 0.35 -11.68
N ASN A 208 -0.68 -0.88 -11.25
CA ASN A 208 -0.79 -2.04 -12.14
C ASN A 208 -1.88 -3.02 -11.69
N PHE A 209 -2.46 -3.75 -12.65
CA PHE A 209 -3.60 -4.64 -12.42
C PHE A 209 -3.31 -5.86 -11.54
N SER A 210 -2.05 -6.32 -11.48
CA SER A 210 -1.64 -7.46 -10.67
C SER A 210 -1.59 -7.06 -9.18
N GLN A 211 -0.88 -5.98 -8.83
CA GLN A 211 -0.67 -5.60 -7.43
C GLN A 211 -1.85 -4.84 -6.81
N THR A 212 -2.63 -4.07 -7.58
CA THR A 212 -3.71 -3.24 -7.02
C THR A 212 -4.75 -4.04 -6.21
N PRO A 213 -5.27 -5.20 -6.67
CA PRO A 213 -6.19 -6.03 -5.88
C PRO A 213 -5.59 -6.49 -4.55
N LEU A 214 -4.35 -7.01 -4.58
CA LEU A 214 -3.63 -7.44 -3.37
C LEU A 214 -3.47 -6.28 -2.39
N ALA A 215 -2.91 -5.17 -2.88
CA ALA A 215 -2.63 -3.98 -2.08
C ALA A 215 -3.92 -3.40 -1.49
N PHE A 216 -5.03 -3.39 -2.22
CA PHE A 216 -6.33 -2.97 -1.68
C PHE A 216 -6.78 -3.85 -0.50
N VAL A 217 -6.73 -5.17 -0.64
CA VAL A 217 -7.18 -6.11 0.41
C VAL A 217 -6.26 -6.07 1.63
N VAL A 218 -4.95 -6.13 1.43
CA VAL A 218 -3.95 -5.88 2.48
C VAL A 218 -4.18 -4.51 3.12
N GLY A 219 -4.57 -3.53 2.31
CA GLY A 219 -4.83 -2.19 2.77
C GLY A 219 -6.01 -2.08 3.74
N ILE A 220 -7.06 -2.87 3.51
CA ILE A 220 -8.20 -3.01 4.42
C ILE A 220 -7.72 -3.63 5.74
N ALA A 221 -6.91 -4.69 5.66
CA ALA A 221 -6.38 -5.36 6.84
C ALA A 221 -5.55 -4.41 7.72
N LEU A 222 -4.63 -3.67 7.11
CA LEU A 222 -3.78 -2.69 7.78
C LEU A 222 -4.62 -1.60 8.44
N GLY A 223 -5.63 -1.06 7.74
CA GLY A 223 -6.56 -0.09 8.30
C GLY A 223 -7.33 -0.65 9.52
N PHE A 224 -7.86 -1.88 9.40
CA PHE A 224 -8.52 -2.58 10.50
C PHE A 224 -7.60 -2.74 11.71
N ALA A 225 -6.35 -3.16 11.50
CA ALA A 225 -5.36 -3.33 12.56
C ALA A 225 -5.15 -2.03 13.36
N VAL A 226 -5.06 -0.87 12.69
CA VAL A 226 -4.94 0.43 13.36
C VAL A 226 -6.19 0.78 14.16
N ILE A 227 -7.38 0.51 13.64
CA ILE A 227 -8.63 0.80 14.35
C ILE A 227 -8.76 -0.05 15.62
N GLU A 228 -8.46 -1.34 15.54
CA GLU A 228 -8.63 -2.24 16.68
C GLU A 228 -7.52 -2.09 17.73
N THR A 229 -6.27 -1.87 17.32
CA THR A 229 -5.14 -1.77 18.26
C THR A 229 -4.85 -0.35 18.73
N GLY A 230 -5.42 0.63 18.05
CA GLY A 230 -5.20 2.04 18.28
C GLY A 230 -3.82 2.55 17.88
N SER A 231 -3.04 1.78 17.10
CA SER A 231 -1.68 2.17 16.72
C SER A 231 -1.32 1.79 15.29
N ILE A 232 -0.59 2.68 14.61
CA ILE A 232 0.03 2.38 13.32
C ILE A 232 1.24 1.45 13.44
N VAL A 233 1.82 1.29 14.64
CA VAL A 233 2.94 0.35 14.85
C VAL A 233 2.49 -1.09 14.58
N THR A 234 1.24 -1.41 14.92
CA THR A 234 0.68 -2.73 14.61
C THR A 234 0.57 -2.95 13.10
N SER A 235 0.08 -1.96 12.35
CA SER A 235 -0.01 -2.09 10.90
C SER A 235 1.37 -2.08 10.25
N MET A 236 2.34 -1.31 10.74
CA MET A 236 3.75 -1.37 10.31
C MET A 236 4.34 -2.77 10.47
N ILE A 237 4.25 -3.36 11.66
CA ILE A 237 4.75 -4.72 11.91
C ILE A 237 4.06 -5.71 10.98
N MET A 238 2.74 -5.63 10.86
CA MET A 238 1.96 -6.52 10.00
C MET A 238 2.35 -6.38 8.52
N HIS A 239 2.54 -5.15 8.04
CA HIS A 239 2.95 -4.86 6.67
C HIS A 239 4.36 -5.39 6.39
N CYS A 240 5.31 -5.15 7.30
CA CYS A 240 6.66 -5.69 7.18
C CYS A 240 6.65 -7.22 7.14
N ILE A 241 5.82 -7.90 7.94
CA ILE A 241 5.67 -9.36 7.90
C ILE A 241 5.15 -9.84 6.56
N ILE A 242 4.10 -9.21 6.03
CA ILE A 242 3.49 -9.57 4.73
C ILE A 242 4.52 -9.41 3.61
N ASN A 243 5.20 -8.26 3.53
CA ASN A 243 6.20 -8.03 2.48
C ASN A 243 7.43 -8.92 2.64
N SER A 244 7.90 -9.16 3.88
CA SER A 244 9.00 -10.10 4.13
C SER A 244 8.66 -11.50 3.64
N PHE A 245 7.42 -11.95 3.84
CA PHE A 245 6.97 -13.25 3.36
C PHE A 245 7.03 -13.34 1.83
N SER A 246 6.52 -12.32 1.11
CA SER A 246 6.59 -12.27 -0.36
C SER A 246 8.05 -12.32 -0.85
N VAL A 247 8.94 -11.58 -0.19
CA VAL A 247 10.38 -11.59 -0.53
C VAL A 247 11.01 -12.96 -0.27
N ILE A 248 10.66 -13.63 0.82
CA ILE A 248 11.15 -14.98 1.15
C ILE A 248 10.69 -16.00 0.11
N ILE A 249 9.40 -15.99 -0.27
CA ILE A 249 8.87 -16.92 -1.28
C ILE A 249 9.56 -16.71 -2.64
N ASN A 250 9.73 -15.46 -3.06
CA ASN A 250 10.49 -15.14 -4.27
C ASN A 250 11.95 -15.61 -4.20
N GLY A 251 12.61 -15.45 -3.04
CA GLY A 251 13.95 -15.99 -2.81
C GLY A 251 13.98 -17.52 -2.91
N ILE A 252 13.00 -18.21 -2.31
CA ILE A 252 12.91 -19.67 -2.41
C ILE A 252 12.75 -20.10 -3.88
N GLN A 253 11.88 -19.44 -4.64
CA GLN A 253 11.69 -19.71 -6.06
C GLN A 253 13.01 -19.53 -6.83
N MET A 254 13.76 -18.47 -6.55
CA MET A 254 15.03 -18.17 -7.22
C MET A 254 16.12 -19.22 -6.92
N TYR A 255 16.27 -19.65 -5.67
CA TYR A 255 17.39 -20.53 -5.27
C TYR A 255 17.06 -22.02 -5.28
N PHE A 256 15.80 -22.39 -5.09
CA PHE A 256 15.35 -23.77 -4.96
C PHE A 256 14.34 -24.20 -6.04
N GLY A 257 13.91 -23.27 -6.89
CA GLY A 257 12.99 -23.53 -8.00
C GLY A 257 11.51 -23.42 -7.63
N GLU A 258 10.69 -23.32 -8.67
CA GLU A 258 9.25 -23.04 -8.57
C GLU A 258 8.48 -24.09 -7.77
N ASN A 259 8.78 -25.39 -7.95
CA ASN A 259 8.09 -26.47 -7.26
C ASN A 259 8.23 -26.39 -5.73
N ILE A 260 9.43 -26.05 -5.24
CA ILE A 260 9.68 -25.92 -3.80
C ILE A 260 8.99 -24.67 -3.26
N ALA A 261 9.06 -23.54 -3.99
CA ALA A 261 8.36 -22.32 -3.61
C ALA A 261 6.85 -22.53 -3.51
N ASN A 262 6.24 -23.19 -4.50
CA ASN A 262 4.82 -23.52 -4.51
C ASN A 262 4.43 -24.42 -3.33
N ALA A 263 5.24 -25.44 -3.01
CA ALA A 263 4.99 -26.30 -1.86
C ALA A 263 5.02 -25.51 -0.54
N VAL A 264 6.01 -24.65 -0.34
CA VAL A 264 6.12 -23.78 0.84
C VAL A 264 4.93 -22.83 0.93
N TYR A 265 4.54 -22.23 -0.20
CA TYR A 265 3.38 -21.34 -0.27
C TYR A 265 2.08 -22.04 0.11
N LEU A 266 1.85 -23.28 -0.37
CA LEU A 266 0.67 -24.06 -0.02
C LEU A 266 0.62 -24.43 1.47
N ILE A 267 1.76 -24.79 2.06
CA ILE A 267 1.86 -25.06 3.51
C ILE A 267 1.50 -23.80 4.31
N TYR A 268 2.07 -22.65 3.92
CA TYR A 268 1.76 -21.37 4.52
C TYR A 268 0.25 -21.03 4.41
N LEU A 269 -0.34 -21.23 3.23
CA LEU A 269 -1.75 -20.99 2.98
C LEU A 269 -2.64 -21.85 3.89
N GLY A 270 -2.32 -23.15 4.01
CA GLY A 270 -3.02 -24.05 4.94
C GLY A 270 -2.92 -23.59 6.39
N ALA A 271 -1.72 -23.24 6.85
CA ALA A 271 -1.49 -22.75 8.22
C ALA A 271 -2.24 -21.44 8.49
N ALA A 272 -2.19 -20.48 7.56
CA ALA A 272 -2.84 -19.20 7.69
C ALA A 272 -4.37 -19.35 7.76
N ILE A 273 -4.98 -20.20 6.93
CA ILE A 273 -6.43 -20.47 7.00
C ILE A 273 -6.81 -21.01 8.40
N ILE A 274 -6.07 -22.00 8.91
CA ILE A 274 -6.32 -22.59 10.23
C ILE A 274 -6.22 -21.53 11.33
N LEU A 275 -5.12 -20.76 11.35
CA LEU A 275 -4.91 -19.70 12.34
C LEU A 275 -6.00 -18.62 12.27
N SER A 276 -6.48 -18.31 11.07
CA SER A 276 -7.54 -17.32 10.84
C SER A 276 -8.88 -17.80 11.36
N ILE A 277 -9.21 -19.08 11.16
CA ILE A 277 -10.40 -19.70 11.76
C ILE A 277 -10.31 -19.65 13.28
N ILE A 278 -9.15 -19.99 13.85
CA ILE A 278 -8.93 -19.92 15.30
C ILE A 278 -9.09 -18.48 15.81
N ALA A 279 -8.43 -17.51 15.17
CA ALA A 279 -8.54 -16.10 15.53
C ALA A 279 -9.99 -15.61 15.43
N PHE A 280 -10.71 -15.99 14.38
CA PHE A 280 -12.12 -15.67 14.21
C PHE A 280 -12.98 -16.28 15.33
N ILE A 281 -12.81 -17.55 15.66
CA ILE A 281 -13.53 -18.23 16.77
C ILE A 281 -13.26 -17.53 18.10
N LEU A 282 -12.00 -17.17 18.38
CA LEU A 282 -11.62 -16.47 19.61
C LEU A 282 -12.21 -15.05 19.71
N LEU A 283 -12.46 -14.41 18.56
CA LEU A 283 -13.08 -13.08 18.46
C LEU A 283 -14.61 -13.11 18.42
N ILE A 284 -15.24 -14.24 18.07
CA ILE A 284 -16.70 -14.40 18.09
C ILE A 284 -17.19 -14.38 19.53
N ARG A 285 -17.46 -13.17 20.01
CA ARG A 285 -18.36 -12.91 21.12
C ARG A 285 -19.49 -12.03 20.58
N LYS A 286 -20.74 -12.32 20.94
CA LYS A 286 -21.91 -11.53 20.48
C LYS A 286 -21.74 -10.01 20.76
N GLN A 287 -21.02 -9.68 21.83
CA GLN A 287 -20.64 -8.32 22.20
C GLN A 287 -19.69 -7.67 21.18
N PHE A 288 -18.71 -8.41 20.65
CA PHE A 288 -17.73 -7.92 19.67
C PHE A 288 -18.39 -7.41 18.38
N PHE A 289 -19.40 -8.11 17.85
CA PHE A 289 -20.13 -7.67 16.65
C PHE A 289 -21.01 -6.43 16.89
N LYS A 290 -21.57 -6.29 18.09
CA LYS A 290 -22.34 -5.10 18.47
C LYS A 290 -21.41 -3.88 18.62
N ASP A 291 -20.23 -4.10 19.20
CA ASP A 291 -19.18 -3.09 19.34
C ASP A 291 -18.54 -2.74 17.98
N LEU A 292 -18.45 -3.69 17.04
CA LEU A 292 -18.02 -3.43 15.65
C LEU A 292 -18.96 -2.43 14.96
N LYS A 293 -20.28 -2.64 15.02
CA LYS A 293 -21.22 -1.72 14.34
C LYS A 293 -21.11 -0.30 14.88
N SER A 294 -20.98 -0.12 16.20
CA SER A 294 -20.82 1.20 16.81
C SER A 294 -19.45 1.82 16.55
N ARG A 295 -18.39 1.00 16.46
CA ARG A 295 -17.03 1.48 16.13
C ARG A 295 -16.88 1.86 14.66
N TYR A 296 -17.52 1.17 13.72
CA TYR A 296 -17.25 1.33 12.29
C TYR A 296 -18.16 2.32 11.56
N PHE A 297 -19.40 2.45 12.01
CA PHE A 297 -20.38 3.32 11.38
C PHE A 297 -20.62 4.58 12.20
N ASN A 298 -20.45 5.74 11.56
CA ASN A 298 -20.84 7.00 12.15
C ASN A 298 -22.37 7.16 12.00
N LYS A 299 -23.06 7.49 13.09
CA LYS A 299 -24.52 7.72 13.08
C LYS A 299 -24.89 9.03 12.36
N ASP A 300 -24.00 10.00 12.37
CA ASP A 300 -24.23 11.36 11.86
C ASP A 300 -23.82 11.49 10.37
N VAL A 301 -23.09 10.51 9.84
CA VAL A 301 -22.51 10.57 8.49
C VAL A 301 -22.83 9.28 7.74
N SER A 302 -23.75 9.36 6.78
CA SER A 302 -24.09 8.24 5.91
C SER A 302 -22.91 7.84 5.01
N CYS A 303 -22.51 6.57 5.10
CA CYS A 303 -21.34 6.05 4.40
C CYS A 303 -21.46 6.14 2.86
N PRO A 304 -22.57 5.75 2.21
CA PRO A 304 -22.75 5.95 0.77
C PRO A 304 -22.63 7.41 0.33
N ILE A 305 -23.10 8.36 1.15
CA ILE A 305 -22.99 9.79 0.85
C ILE A 305 -21.53 10.24 0.95
N ALA A 306 -20.79 9.78 1.96
CA ALA A 306 -19.36 10.09 2.10
C ALA A 306 -18.55 9.60 0.89
N PHE A 307 -18.78 8.37 0.43
CA PHE A 307 -18.17 7.85 -0.79
C PHE A 307 -18.52 8.70 -2.02
N SER A 308 -19.81 9.00 -2.22
CA SER A 308 -20.27 9.82 -3.33
C SER A 308 -19.61 11.21 -3.34
N VAL A 309 -19.47 11.85 -2.17
CA VAL A 309 -18.82 13.16 -2.05
C VAL A 309 -17.32 13.08 -2.33
N PHE A 310 -16.64 12.05 -1.82
CA PHE A 310 -15.21 11.85 -2.01
C PHE A 310 -14.88 11.58 -3.49
N CYS A 311 -15.57 10.61 -4.10
CA CYS A 311 -15.24 10.16 -5.46
C CYS A 311 -15.63 11.17 -6.56
N LYS A 312 -16.50 12.14 -6.26
CA LYS A 312 -16.90 13.19 -7.21
C LYS A 312 -16.03 14.45 -7.15
N THR A 313 -14.95 14.45 -6.37
CA THR A 313 -14.04 15.59 -6.37
C THR A 313 -13.15 15.60 -7.62
N PRO A 314 -12.79 16.78 -8.14
CA PRO A 314 -11.86 16.86 -9.27
C PRO A 314 -10.53 16.15 -8.99
N GLY A 315 -9.98 16.29 -7.78
CA GLY A 315 -8.73 15.64 -7.39
C GLY A 315 -8.82 14.12 -7.49
N PHE A 316 -9.87 13.51 -6.95
CA PHE A 316 -10.02 12.06 -7.02
C PHE A 316 -10.24 11.56 -8.46
N ILE A 317 -11.05 12.25 -9.25
CA ILE A 317 -11.30 11.88 -10.65
C ILE A 317 -10.01 11.91 -11.46
N ILE A 318 -9.20 12.97 -11.32
CA ILE A 318 -7.91 13.10 -12.01
C ILE A 318 -6.93 12.02 -11.52
N PHE A 319 -6.85 11.80 -10.21
CA PHE A 319 -6.02 10.75 -9.61
C PHE A 319 -6.38 9.37 -10.16
N LEU A 320 -7.66 9.00 -10.12
CA LEU A 320 -8.12 7.71 -10.62
C LEU A 320 -7.86 7.57 -12.11
N SER A 321 -8.12 8.61 -12.90
CA SER A 321 -7.90 8.58 -14.35
C SER A 321 -6.42 8.39 -14.68
N PHE A 322 -5.52 9.11 -14.00
CA PHE A 322 -4.07 8.97 -14.18
C PHE A 322 -3.59 7.54 -13.90
N TYR A 323 -3.97 6.97 -12.77
CA TYR A 323 -3.54 5.61 -12.43
C TYR A 323 -4.20 4.54 -13.30
N LEU A 324 -5.46 4.70 -13.72
CA LEU A 324 -6.06 3.80 -14.70
C LEU A 324 -5.29 3.83 -16.02
N ILE A 325 -4.91 5.01 -16.52
CA ILE A 325 -4.07 5.13 -17.72
C ILE A 325 -2.74 4.39 -17.53
N ASN A 326 -2.06 4.55 -16.38
CA ASN A 326 -0.82 3.82 -16.09
C ASN A 326 -1.03 2.30 -16.01
N MET A 327 -2.12 1.86 -15.39
CA MET A 327 -2.47 0.43 -15.30
C MET A 327 -2.69 -0.16 -16.68
N PHE A 328 -3.37 0.54 -17.59
CA PHE A 328 -3.52 0.09 -18.98
C PHE A 328 -2.21 0.19 -19.77
N ALA A 329 -1.39 1.21 -19.53
CA ALA A 329 -0.10 1.39 -20.19
C ALA A 329 0.93 0.32 -19.81
N SER A 330 0.80 -0.29 -18.62
CA SER A 330 1.65 -1.42 -18.19
C SER A 330 1.24 -2.76 -18.81
N LEU A 331 0.16 -2.83 -19.60
CA LEU A 331 -0.22 -4.07 -20.28
C LEU A 331 0.56 -4.25 -21.58
N LYS A 332 1.11 -5.45 -21.79
CA LYS A 332 1.74 -5.90 -23.03
C LYS A 332 1.04 -7.13 -23.58
N PHE A 333 1.06 -7.29 -24.91
CA PHE A 333 0.68 -8.56 -25.51
C PHE A 333 1.73 -9.63 -25.18
N ARG A 334 1.24 -10.83 -24.88
CA ARG A 334 2.05 -12.02 -24.69
C ARG A 334 2.60 -12.57 -26.00
#